data_AF-A0A0B1SIP2-F1
#
_entry.id   AF-A0A0B1SIP2-F1
#
_cell.length_a   1.000
_cell.length_b   1.000
_cell.length_c   1.000
_cell.angle_alpha   90.00
_cell.angle_beta   90.00
_cell.angle_gamma   90.00
#
_symmetry.space_group_name_H-M   'P 1'
#
loop_
_entity.id
_entity.type
_entity.pdbx_description
1 polymer ?
#
loop_
_entity_poly.entity_id
_entity_poly.type
_entity_poly.pdbx_seq_one_letter_code
_entity_poly.pdbx_strand_id
1 'polypeptide(L)'
;NLFFEKWNDDKNVDLIILKGSGEKAFCAGGDVLAVIRSAKEAKEGSKTTIHMDFFKEEYYLNHLIGVLSKPFVAFIDGIVMGGGCGLSVNGKFRVGTERTMLAMPETALGLFPDVGGSFFLSRLKLLMDILR
;
A
#
# COMPACT_ATOMS: atom_id res chain seq x y z
N ASN A 1 -11.15 -1.88 -5.39
CA ASN A 1 -11.80 -1.45 -4.13
C ASN A 1 -12.97 -2.37 -3.81
N LEU A 2 -13.99 -2.45 -4.68
CA LEU A 2 -15.15 -3.37 -4.66
C LEU A 2 -15.02 -4.74 -3.94
N PHE A 3 -13.92 -5.48 -4.14
CA PHE A 3 -13.72 -6.78 -3.46
C PHE A 3 -13.61 -6.67 -1.95
N PHE A 4 -12.84 -5.72 -1.42
CA PHE A 4 -12.65 -5.56 0.03
C PHE A 4 -13.92 -5.05 0.72
N GLU A 5 -14.67 -4.16 0.05
CA GLU A 5 -15.98 -3.69 0.50
C GLU A 5 -16.97 -4.86 0.57
N LYS A 6 -17.11 -5.61 -0.53
CA LYS A 6 -17.97 -6.80 -0.58
C LYS A 6 -17.60 -7.84 0.48
N TRP A 7 -16.31 -8.13 0.66
CA TRP A 7 -15.82 -9.11 1.65
C TRP A 7 -15.94 -8.62 3.10
N ASN A 8 -15.93 -7.31 3.34
CA ASN A 8 -16.23 -6.75 4.66
C ASN A 8 -17.68 -7.03 5.08
N ASP A 9 -18.61 -6.93 4.14
CA ASP A 9 -20.05 -7.04 4.41
C ASP A 9 -20.59 -8.48 4.27
N ASP A 10 -19.87 -9.35 3.56
CA ASP A 10 -20.23 -10.75 3.38
C ASP A 10 -20.12 -11.53 4.71
N LYS A 11 -21.22 -12.19 5.12
CA LYS A 11 -21.28 -13.00 6.34
C LYS A 11 -20.58 -14.36 6.21
N ASN A 12 -20.18 -14.75 5.00
CA ASN A 12 -19.47 -16.00 4.71
C ASN A 12 -17.94 -15.82 4.62
N VAL A 13 -17.43 -14.60 4.85
CA VAL A 13 -15.98 -14.31 4.82
C VAL A 13 -15.52 -13.96 6.24
N ASP A 14 -14.77 -14.86 6.88
CA ASP A 14 -14.23 -14.65 8.23
C ASP A 14 -12.82 -14.03 8.25
N LEU A 15 -12.11 -14.10 7.12
CA LEU A 15 -10.70 -13.73 7.01
C LEU A 15 -10.38 -13.30 5.57
N ILE A 16 -9.61 -12.22 5.42
CA ILE A 16 -9.10 -11.73 4.15
C ILE A 16 -7.57 -11.86 4.14
N ILE A 17 -7.01 -12.56 3.15
CA ILE A 17 -5.56 -12.75 2.98
C ILE A 17 -5.12 -12.12 1.65
N LEU A 18 -4.09 -11.27 1.70
CA LEU A 18 -3.44 -10.70 0.53
C LEU A 18 -2.01 -11.26 0.42
N LYS A 19 -1.62 -11.71 -0.78
CA LYS A 19 -0.29 -12.23 -1.11
C LYS A 19 0.15 -11.82 -2.51
N GLY A 20 1.46 -11.75 -2.74
CA GLY A 20 2.02 -11.65 -4.08
C GLY A 20 1.72 -12.89 -4.93
N SER A 21 1.69 -12.73 -6.26
CA SER A 21 1.49 -13.84 -7.20
C SER A 21 2.78 -14.55 -7.61
N GLY A 22 3.93 -13.87 -7.50
CA GLY A 22 5.26 -14.40 -7.83
C GLY A 22 6.22 -14.43 -6.65
N GLU A 23 7.44 -14.90 -6.89
CA GLU A 23 8.41 -15.28 -5.84
C GLU A 23 9.34 -14.14 -5.36
N LYS A 24 9.40 -13.04 -6.12
CA LYS A 24 10.35 -11.94 -5.91
C LYS A 24 9.79 -10.76 -5.11
N ALA A 25 8.47 -10.56 -5.15
CA ALA A 25 7.84 -9.37 -4.61
C ALA A 25 6.37 -9.63 -4.25
N PHE A 26 5.98 -9.18 -3.06
CA PHE A 26 4.60 -8.95 -2.67
C PHE A 26 3.99 -7.82 -3.51
N CYS A 27 4.64 -6.66 -3.48
CA CYS A 27 4.29 -5.49 -4.29
C CYS A 27 5.43 -4.46 -4.23
N ALA A 28 6.00 -4.10 -5.39
CA ALA A 28 7.13 -3.19 -5.51
C ALA A 28 6.73 -1.71 -5.73
N GLY A 29 5.46 -1.35 -5.48
CA GLY A 29 4.90 -0.02 -5.71
C GLY A 29 3.93 0.05 -6.89
N GLY A 30 3.36 1.23 -7.12
CA GLY A 30 2.47 1.50 -8.25
C GLY A 30 3.20 1.88 -9.54
N ASP A 31 2.46 2.01 -10.65
CA ASP A 31 3.02 2.46 -11.93
C ASP A 31 3.19 4.00 -11.96
N VAL A 32 4.25 4.46 -11.30
CA VAL A 32 4.64 5.88 -11.25
C VAL A 32 4.96 6.42 -12.65
N LEU A 33 5.36 5.59 -13.61
CA LEU A 33 5.63 6.03 -14.99
C LEU A 33 4.33 6.37 -15.73
N ALA A 34 3.28 5.58 -15.57
CA ALA A 34 1.94 5.89 -16.09
C ALA A 34 1.37 7.17 -15.45
N VAL A 35 1.55 7.36 -14.13
CA VAL A 35 1.16 8.58 -13.41
C VAL A 35 1.90 9.81 -13.95
N ILE A 36 3.24 9.77 -14.04
CA ILE A 36 4.06 10.87 -14.59
C ILE A 36 3.67 11.17 -16.04
N ARG A 37 3.41 10.14 -16.86
CA ARG A 37 2.98 10.30 -18.25
C ARG A 37 1.62 11.01 -18.34
N SER A 38 0.61 10.55 -17.60
CA SER A 38 -0.70 11.19 -17.55
C SER A 38 -0.60 12.64 -17.07
N ALA A 39 0.23 12.93 -16.06
CA ALA A 39 0.43 14.28 -15.55
C ALA A 39 1.15 15.23 -16.55
N LYS A 40 1.94 14.69 -17.49
CA LYS A 40 2.52 15.47 -18.60
C LYS A 40 1.49 15.72 -19.70
N GLU A 41 0.84 14.67 -20.19
CA GLU A 41 -0.19 14.76 -21.23
C GLU A 41 -1.32 15.72 -20.80
N ALA A 42 -1.71 15.72 -19.52
CA ALA A 42 -2.71 16.66 -18.98
C ALA A 42 -2.24 18.13 -19.01
N LYS A 43 -0.96 18.42 -18.73
CA LYS A 43 -0.38 19.77 -18.88
C LYS A 43 -0.30 20.23 -20.33
N GLU A 44 -0.25 19.29 -21.27
CA GLU A 44 -0.28 19.51 -22.72
C GLU A 44 -1.72 19.61 -23.26
N GLY A 45 -2.74 19.55 -22.41
CA GLY A 45 -4.16 19.75 -22.76
C GLY A 45 -4.98 18.47 -22.92
N SER A 46 -4.40 17.29 -22.66
CA SER A 46 -5.14 16.03 -22.63
C SER A 46 -6.15 15.98 -21.47
N LYS A 47 -7.25 15.25 -21.66
CA LYS A 47 -8.29 15.04 -20.63
C LYS A 47 -8.02 13.82 -19.72
N THR A 48 -6.78 13.34 -19.69
CA THR A 48 -6.39 12.16 -18.89
C THR A 48 -6.37 12.48 -17.40
N THR A 49 -7.14 11.72 -16.61
CA THR A 49 -7.28 11.88 -15.16
C THR A 49 -6.50 10.86 -14.33
N ILE A 50 -5.83 9.90 -14.98
CA ILE A 50 -5.15 8.75 -14.34
C ILE A 50 -4.22 9.20 -13.20
N HIS A 51 -3.47 10.29 -13.38
CA HIS A 51 -2.56 10.83 -12.38
C HIS A 51 -3.24 11.38 -11.10
N MET A 52 -4.55 11.65 -11.14
CA MET A 52 -5.36 12.00 -9.96
C MET A 52 -6.13 10.77 -9.44
N ASP A 53 -6.75 10.01 -10.35
CA ASP A 53 -7.56 8.84 -10.00
C ASP A 53 -6.71 7.74 -9.34
N PHE A 54 -5.44 7.59 -9.73
CA PHE A 54 -4.50 6.65 -9.12
C PHE A 54 -4.37 6.89 -7.60
N PHE A 55 -3.92 8.08 -7.18
CA PHE A 55 -3.74 8.41 -5.76
C PHE A 55 -5.08 8.40 -5.00
N LYS A 56 -6.17 8.82 -5.63
CA LYS A 56 -7.52 8.76 -5.04
C LYS A 56 -7.91 7.32 -4.69
N GLU A 57 -7.84 6.40 -5.65
CA GLU A 57 -8.24 5.01 -5.45
C GLU A 57 -7.24 4.22 -4.60
N GLU A 58 -5.95 4.56 -4.64
CA GLU A 58 -4.91 3.99 -3.78
C GLU A 58 -5.10 4.40 -2.32
N TYR A 59 -5.22 5.71 -2.02
CA TYR A 59 -5.42 6.18 -0.65
C TYR A 59 -6.77 5.72 -0.07
N TYR A 60 -7.83 5.64 -0.91
CA TYR A 60 -9.09 5.04 -0.51
C TYR A 60 -8.93 3.56 -0.12
N LEU A 61 -8.17 2.79 -0.91
CA LEU A 61 -7.86 1.39 -0.62
C LEU A 61 -7.02 1.23 0.65
N ASN A 62 -6.00 2.07 0.85
CA ASN A 62 -5.16 2.04 2.05
C ASN A 62 -5.99 2.33 3.31
N HIS A 63 -6.88 3.33 3.24
CA HIS A 63 -7.79 3.66 4.33
C HIS A 63 -8.76 2.49 4.60
N LEU A 64 -9.41 1.96 3.56
CA LEU A 64 -10.32 0.83 3.66
C LEU A 64 -9.66 -0.38 4.35
N ILE A 65 -8.46 -0.77 3.92
CA ILE A 65 -7.68 -1.86 4.53
C ILE A 65 -7.42 -1.61 6.04
N GLY A 66 -7.22 -0.35 6.44
CA GLY A 66 -7.03 0.04 7.83
C GLY A 66 -8.30 0.10 8.70
N VAL A 67 -9.50 0.12 8.08
CA VAL A 67 -10.79 0.16 8.79
C VAL A 67 -11.67 -1.08 8.56
N LEU A 68 -11.13 -2.12 7.90
CA LEU A 68 -11.82 -3.41 7.74
C LEU A 68 -12.26 -3.98 9.09
N SER A 69 -13.54 -4.33 9.20
CA SER A 69 -14.09 -5.04 10.37
C SER A 69 -13.61 -6.50 10.43
N LYS A 70 -13.36 -7.09 9.26
CA LYS A 70 -12.83 -8.44 9.10
C LYS A 70 -11.32 -8.47 9.38
N PRO A 71 -10.80 -9.55 10.00
CA PRO A 71 -9.36 -9.83 10.01
C PRO A 71 -8.74 -9.75 8.61
N PHE A 72 -7.72 -8.90 8.46
CA PHE A 72 -6.92 -8.75 7.24
C PHE A 72 -5.46 -9.13 7.52
N VAL A 73 -4.89 -10.00 6.67
CA VAL A 73 -3.51 -10.49 6.76
C VAL A 73 -2.79 -10.27 5.43
N ALA A 74 -1.67 -9.53 5.46
CA ALA A 74 -0.76 -9.43 4.33
C ALA A 74 0.44 -10.39 4.49
N PHE A 75 0.61 -11.33 3.56
CA PHE A 75 1.79 -12.18 3.44
C PHE A 75 2.83 -11.47 2.57
N ILE A 76 3.73 -10.74 3.21
CA ILE A 76 4.62 -9.73 2.60
C ILE A 76 5.99 -10.30 2.20
N ASP A 77 5.99 -11.41 1.45
CA ASP A 77 7.22 -12.02 0.95
C ASP A 77 7.91 -11.18 -0.14
N GLY A 78 9.25 -11.22 -0.17
CA GLY A 78 10.04 -10.47 -1.14
C GLY A 78 9.97 -8.94 -0.97
N ILE A 79 10.07 -8.22 -2.09
CA ILE A 79 10.03 -6.75 -2.12
C ILE A 79 8.66 -6.19 -1.72
N VAL A 80 8.68 -5.19 -0.84
CA VAL A 80 7.54 -4.39 -0.36
C VAL A 80 7.91 -2.90 -0.44
N MET A 81 7.37 -2.14 -1.39
CA MET A 81 7.70 -0.72 -1.58
C MET A 81 6.48 0.13 -1.93
N GLY A 82 6.46 1.41 -1.52
CA GLY A 82 5.39 2.37 -1.81
C GLY A 82 3.99 1.81 -1.54
N GLY A 83 3.13 1.76 -2.56
CA GLY A 83 1.81 1.11 -2.50
C GLY A 83 1.79 -0.32 -1.91
N GLY A 84 2.89 -1.08 -1.98
CA GLY A 84 3.04 -2.36 -1.27
C GLY A 84 3.08 -2.24 0.26
N CYS A 85 3.69 -1.18 0.77
CA CYS A 85 3.56 -0.78 2.18
C CYS A 85 2.13 -0.31 2.47
N GLY A 86 1.52 0.44 1.55
CA GLY A 86 0.11 0.87 1.63
C GLY A 86 -0.89 -0.28 1.78
N LEU A 87 -0.69 -1.36 1.01
CA LEU A 87 -1.48 -2.60 1.00
C LEU A 87 -1.24 -3.51 2.21
N SER A 88 -0.28 -3.20 3.09
CA SER A 88 0.15 -4.14 4.15
C SER A 88 0.32 -3.52 5.53
N VAL A 89 0.92 -2.33 5.66
CA VAL A 89 1.22 -1.69 6.95
C VAL A 89 -0.02 -1.09 7.59
N ASN A 90 -0.97 -0.59 6.79
CA ASN A 90 -2.27 -0.12 7.27
C ASN A 90 -3.16 -1.26 7.78
N GLY A 91 -2.98 -2.49 7.28
CA GLY A 91 -3.76 -3.66 7.69
C GLY A 91 -3.45 -4.14 9.12
N LYS A 92 -4.34 -4.97 9.68
CA LYS A 92 -4.21 -5.45 11.07
C LYS A 92 -3.03 -6.40 11.28
N PHE A 93 -2.79 -7.32 10.34
CA PHE A 93 -1.74 -8.34 10.46
C PHE A 93 -0.83 -8.38 9.24
N ARG A 94 0.45 -8.67 9.48
CA ARG A 94 1.50 -8.90 8.48
C ARG A 94 2.28 -10.15 8.85
N VAL A 95 2.65 -10.96 7.87
CA VAL A 95 3.63 -12.04 8.03
C VAL A 95 4.75 -11.77 7.03
N GLY A 96 5.94 -11.50 7.56
CA GLY A 96 7.17 -11.41 6.79
C GLY A 96 7.91 -12.75 6.74
N THR A 97 8.89 -12.83 5.85
CA THR A 97 9.74 -13.99 5.58
C THR A 97 11.21 -13.57 5.62
N GLU A 98 12.11 -14.53 5.42
CA GLU A 98 13.53 -14.27 5.16
C GLU A 98 13.79 -13.43 3.88
N ARG A 99 12.78 -13.24 3.02
CA ARG A 99 12.87 -12.46 1.77
C ARG A 99 12.25 -11.07 1.88
N THR A 100 11.56 -10.74 2.96
CA THR A 100 10.86 -9.45 3.11
C THR A 100 11.84 -8.28 3.12
N MET A 101 11.83 -7.47 2.05
CA MET A 101 12.58 -6.21 1.96
C MET A 101 11.60 -5.04 1.84
N LEU A 102 11.41 -4.32 2.94
CA LEU A 102 10.51 -3.16 3.03
C LEU A 102 11.27 -1.85 2.86
N ALA A 103 10.80 -0.96 1.98
CA ALA A 103 11.31 0.41 1.86
C ALA A 103 10.23 1.42 1.46
N MET A 104 10.50 2.70 1.73
CA MET A 104 9.73 3.86 1.24
C MET A 104 10.67 4.73 0.38
N PRO A 105 10.92 4.38 -0.90
CA PRO A 105 11.89 5.05 -1.77
C PRO A 105 11.38 6.34 -2.44
N GLU A 106 10.17 6.82 -2.11
CA GLU A 106 9.45 7.89 -2.83
C GLU A 106 10.25 9.20 -2.90
N THR A 107 11.08 9.47 -1.88
CA THR A 107 11.95 10.66 -1.80
C THR A 107 13.03 10.70 -2.88
N ALA A 108 13.48 9.53 -3.37
CA ALA A 108 14.40 9.45 -4.52
C ALA A 108 13.72 9.81 -5.86
N LEU A 109 12.37 9.81 -5.89
CA LEU A 109 11.57 10.21 -7.04
C LEU A 109 11.00 11.65 -6.91
N GLY A 110 11.32 12.35 -5.81
CA GLY A 110 10.80 13.70 -5.52
C GLY A 110 9.40 13.73 -4.89
N LEU A 111 8.91 12.59 -4.39
CA LEU A 111 7.64 12.47 -3.66
C LEU A 111 7.91 12.25 -2.15
N PHE A 112 6.91 12.44 -1.30
CA PHE A 112 7.00 12.11 0.14
C PHE A 112 6.53 10.66 0.38
N PRO A 113 6.91 10.01 1.50
CA PRO A 113 6.36 8.70 1.87
C PRO A 113 4.84 8.77 2.09
N ASP A 114 4.11 8.32 1.09
CA ASP A 114 2.66 8.40 0.95
C ASP A 114 1.97 7.13 1.51
N VAL A 115 0.76 6.80 1.04
CA VAL A 115 0.00 5.58 1.39
C VAL A 115 -0.15 5.28 2.91
N GLY A 116 -0.13 6.34 3.73
CA GLY A 116 -0.18 6.27 5.21
C GLY A 116 1.18 6.34 5.91
N GLY A 117 2.30 6.46 5.19
CA GLY A 117 3.66 6.51 5.71
C GLY A 117 3.86 7.58 6.78
N SER A 118 3.35 8.80 6.55
CA SER A 118 3.35 9.88 7.55
C SER A 118 2.63 9.52 8.86
N PHE A 119 1.65 8.61 8.84
CA PHE A 119 0.96 8.10 10.02
C PHE A 119 1.71 6.93 10.67
N PHE A 120 2.13 5.92 9.91
CA PHE A 120 2.74 4.72 10.51
C PHE A 120 4.22 4.89 10.89
N LEU A 121 5.02 5.61 10.09
CA LEU A 121 6.44 5.86 10.40
C LEU A 121 6.60 6.71 11.67
N SER A 122 5.71 7.69 11.87
CA SER A 122 5.69 8.54 13.08
C SER A 122 5.19 7.83 14.35
N ARG A 123 4.83 6.54 14.26
CA ARG A 123 4.35 5.69 15.38
C ARG A 123 5.24 4.46 15.63
N LEU A 124 6.35 4.33 14.90
CA LEU A 124 7.37 3.33 15.22
C LEU A 124 8.02 3.67 16.56
N LYS A 125 8.03 2.71 17.49
CA LYS A 125 8.86 2.81 18.70
C LYS A 125 10.33 2.80 18.31
N LEU A 126 11.14 3.63 18.96
CA LEU A 126 12.58 3.59 18.73
C LEU A 126 13.16 2.34 19.42
N LEU A 127 14.27 1.81 18.89
CA LEU A 127 14.92 0.62 19.46
C LEU A 127 15.36 0.84 20.91
N MET A 128 15.61 2.10 21.29
CA MET A 128 15.84 2.57 22.66
C MET A 128 14.71 2.19 23.65
N ASP A 129 13.46 2.13 23.17
CA ASP A 129 12.26 1.86 23.99
C ASP A 129 11.97 0.36 24.16
N ILE A 130 12.81 -0.50 23.57
CA ILE A 130 12.74 -1.98 23.61
C ILE A 130 13.91 -2.55 24.44
N LEU A 131 14.92 -1.73 24.74
CA LEU A 131 16.10 -2.06 25.56
C LEU A 131 16.03 -1.42 26.97
N ARG A 132 14.81 -1.21 27.48
CA ARG A 132 14.47 -0.68 28.80
C ARG A 132 13.33 -1.49 29.41
#